data_AF-A0A1N7GJT1-F1
#
_entry.id   AF-A0A1N7GJT1-F1
#
_cell.length_a   1.000
_cell.length_b   1.000
_cell.length_c   1.000
_cell.angle_alpha   90.00
_cell.angle_beta   90.00
_cell.angle_gamma   90.00
#
_symmetry.space_group_name_H-M   'P 1'
#
loop_
_entity.id
_entity.type
_entity.pdbx_description
1 polymer ?
#
loop_
_entity_poly.entity_id
_entity_poly.type
_entity_poly.pdbx_seq_one_letter_code
_entity_poly.pdbx_strand_id
1 'polypeptide(L)'
;MEHKATSHEPMTPAHFAVEHGDLRELTRLLDAGADPNEVWSDMTLLMHAIDVEADGAIQTGEPLDAAGTAVLLAYGADPERSGPDGTIPRLFAFHYGHGLAVRLLEAHIARRHGGTMPNPCPELPPAEPRM
;
A
#
# COMPACT_ATOMS: atom_id res chain seq x y z
N MET A 1 -17.43 -10.00 -30.81
CA MET A 1 -16.46 -9.62 -29.76
C MET A 1 -16.23 -8.14 -29.93
N GLU A 2 -17.01 -7.32 -29.24
CA GLU A 2 -17.00 -5.87 -29.42
C GLU A 2 -15.89 -5.28 -28.55
N HIS A 3 -14.84 -4.75 -29.17
CA HIS A 3 -13.89 -3.88 -28.49
C HIS A 3 -14.61 -2.55 -28.19
N LYS A 4 -15.16 -2.43 -26.98
CA LYS A 4 -15.77 -1.19 -26.51
C LYS A 4 -14.63 -0.26 -26.06
N ALA A 5 -14.55 0.89 -26.72
CA ALA A 5 -13.62 1.98 -26.44
C ALA A 5 -13.45 2.19 -24.93
N THR A 6 -12.23 2.05 -24.43
CA THR A 6 -11.85 2.46 -23.09
C THR A 6 -11.84 3.97 -23.06
N SER A 7 -12.95 4.58 -22.62
CA SER A 7 -12.89 5.92 -22.06
C SER A 7 -11.90 5.86 -20.90
N HIS A 8 -10.68 6.38 -21.10
CA HIS A 8 -9.71 6.52 -20.04
C HIS A 8 -10.35 7.43 -18.99
N GLU A 9 -10.64 6.88 -17.81
CA GLU A 9 -11.20 7.70 -16.73
C GLU A 9 -10.23 8.84 -16.45
N PRO A 10 -10.72 10.08 -16.27
CA PRO A 10 -9.84 11.20 -15.98
C PRO A 10 -9.10 10.91 -14.67
N MET A 11 -7.79 11.13 -14.67
CA MET A 11 -6.95 10.99 -13.47
C MET A 11 -7.53 11.83 -12.34
N THR A 12 -7.67 11.22 -11.16
CA THR A 12 -8.14 11.92 -9.98
C THR A 12 -7.09 12.93 -9.50
N PRO A 13 -7.48 13.99 -8.77
CA PRO A 13 -6.52 14.93 -8.21
C PRO A 13 -5.46 14.28 -7.31
N ALA A 14 -5.82 13.25 -6.53
CA ALA A 14 -4.85 12.60 -5.65
C ALA A 14 -3.89 11.69 -6.43
N HIS A 15 -4.35 10.98 -7.46
CA HIS A 15 -3.43 10.25 -8.37
C HIS A 15 -2.50 11.22 -9.10
N PHE A 16 -2.98 12.41 -9.49
CA PHE A 16 -2.13 13.43 -10.09
C PHE A 16 -1.04 13.95 -9.14
N ALA A 17 -1.39 14.16 -7.86
CA ALA A 17 -0.40 14.56 -6.85
C ALA A 17 0.64 13.46 -6.62
N VAL A 18 0.23 12.19 -6.60
CA VAL A 18 1.14 11.04 -6.51
C VAL A 18 2.08 10.95 -7.70
N GLU A 19 1.56 11.04 -8.93
CA GLU A 19 2.35 11.03 -10.18
C GLU A 19 3.50 12.05 -10.17
N HIS A 20 3.27 13.21 -9.57
CA HIS A 20 4.25 14.30 -9.52
C HIS A 20 5.08 14.31 -8.22
N GLY A 21 4.89 13.34 -7.33
CA GLY A 21 5.53 13.33 -6.01
C GLY A 21 5.17 14.54 -5.13
N ASP A 22 4.06 15.24 -5.41
CA ASP A 22 3.63 16.41 -4.65
C ASP A 22 2.94 15.99 -3.35
N LEU A 23 3.75 15.64 -2.36
CA LEU A 23 3.29 15.22 -1.04
C LEU A 23 2.47 16.29 -0.33
N ARG A 24 2.73 17.58 -0.62
CA ARG A 24 2.00 18.68 0.01
C ARG A 24 0.57 18.72 -0.52
N GLU A 25 0.40 18.64 -1.84
CA GLU A 25 -0.92 18.61 -2.44
C GLU A 25 -1.66 17.30 -2.11
N LEU A 26 -0.97 16.16 -2.13
CA LEU A 26 -1.53 14.89 -1.70
C LEU A 26 -2.09 14.97 -0.28
N THR A 27 -1.30 15.47 0.67
CA THR A 27 -1.73 15.66 2.07
C THR A 27 -2.93 16.60 2.16
N ARG A 28 -2.92 17.72 1.41
CA ARG A 28 -4.04 18.67 1.38
C ARG A 28 -5.34 18.04 0.86
N LEU A 29 -5.25 17.18 -0.15
CA LEU A 29 -6.40 16.46 -0.72
C LEU A 29 -6.95 15.42 0.26
N LEU A 30 -6.06 14.67 0.92
CA LEU A 30 -6.44 13.70 1.95
C LEU A 30 -7.09 14.38 3.17
N ASP A 31 -6.55 15.52 3.63
CA ASP A 31 -7.16 16.35 4.67
C ASP A 31 -8.55 16.87 4.26
N ALA A 32 -8.77 17.11 2.97
CA ALA A 32 -10.06 17.52 2.42
C ALA A 32 -11.06 16.35 2.27
N GLY A 33 -10.66 15.12 2.62
CA GLY A 33 -11.51 13.93 2.58
C GLY A 33 -11.45 13.13 1.29
N ALA A 34 -10.39 13.29 0.47
CA ALA A 34 -10.12 12.34 -0.61
C ALA A 34 -9.99 10.91 -0.04
N ASP A 35 -10.52 9.92 -0.75
CA ASP A 35 -10.43 8.52 -0.31
C ASP A 35 -8.98 8.02 -0.49
N PRO A 36 -8.24 7.68 0.57
CA PRO A 36 -6.87 7.18 0.46
C PRO A 36 -6.78 5.83 -0.25
N ASN A 37 -7.91 5.18 -0.50
CA ASN A 37 -8.01 3.91 -1.18
C ASN A 37 -8.59 4.02 -2.59
N GLU A 38 -8.81 5.23 -3.12
CA GLU A 38 -9.35 5.38 -4.47
C GLU A 38 -8.47 4.68 -5.51
N VAL A 39 -9.11 4.35 -6.63
CA VAL A 39 -8.52 3.58 -7.71
C VAL A 39 -8.61 4.37 -9.00
N TRP A 40 -7.50 4.43 -9.73
CA TRP A 40 -7.44 4.96 -11.09
C TRP A 40 -6.50 4.10 -11.93
N SER A 41 -6.90 3.79 -13.16
CA SER A 41 -6.15 2.95 -14.11
C SER A 41 -5.66 1.63 -13.48
N ASP A 42 -6.57 0.91 -12.80
CA ASP A 42 -6.32 -0.35 -12.10
C ASP A 42 -5.30 -0.30 -10.94
N MET A 43 -4.91 0.89 -10.50
CA MET A 43 -4.05 1.07 -9.32
C MET A 43 -4.81 1.77 -8.20
N THR A 44 -4.65 1.26 -6.97
CA THR A 44 -4.94 2.08 -5.78
C THR A 44 -3.94 3.23 -5.68
N LEU A 45 -4.27 4.31 -4.97
CA LEU A 45 -3.29 5.36 -4.64
C LEU A 45 -2.01 4.78 -4.04
N LEU A 46 -2.14 3.78 -3.17
CA LEU A 46 -1.02 3.12 -2.50
C LEU A 46 -0.11 2.39 -3.50
N MET A 47 -0.68 1.69 -4.48
CA MET A 47 0.10 1.05 -5.54
C MET A 47 0.74 2.07 -6.47
N HIS A 48 0.03 3.15 -6.80
CA HIS A 48 0.57 4.21 -7.65
C HIS A 48 1.77 4.92 -7.00
N ALA A 49 1.73 5.16 -5.68
CA ALA A 49 2.86 5.74 -4.97
C ALA A 49 4.09 4.83 -5.00
N ILE A 50 3.91 3.52 -4.81
CA ILE A 50 5.01 2.54 -4.89
C ILE A 50 5.62 2.51 -6.29
N ASP A 51 4.79 2.58 -7.34
CA ASP A 51 5.22 2.62 -8.73
C ASP A 51 6.08 3.87 -9.00
N VAL A 52 5.55 5.06 -8.69
CA VAL A 52 6.25 6.34 -8.91
C VAL A 52 7.54 6.46 -8.09
N GLU A 53 7.55 6.02 -6.83
CA GLU A 53 8.76 6.03 -5.99
C GLU A 53 9.85 5.12 -6.58
N ALA A 54 9.49 3.91 -7.03
CA ALA A 54 10.42 2.98 -7.64
C ALA A 54 10.93 3.47 -9.00
N ASP A 55 10.04 3.91 -9.88
CA ASP A 55 10.38 4.42 -11.21
C ASP A 55 11.22 5.69 -11.11
N GLY A 56 10.88 6.61 -10.21
CA GLY A 56 11.64 7.83 -9.94
C GLY A 56 13.08 7.54 -9.53
N ALA A 57 13.28 6.58 -8.61
CA ALA A 57 14.62 6.16 -8.19
C ALA A 57 15.43 5.55 -9.35
N ILE A 58 14.80 4.74 -10.20
CA ILE A 58 15.44 4.13 -11.38
C ILE A 58 15.83 5.21 -12.41
N GLN A 59 14.92 6.14 -12.69
CA GLN A 59 15.11 7.16 -13.72
C GLN A 59 16.13 8.23 -13.33
N THR A 60 16.15 8.63 -12.06
CA THR A 60 17.01 9.71 -11.57
C THR A 60 18.34 9.20 -11.01
N GLY A 61 18.38 7.95 -10.52
CA GLY A 61 19.50 7.41 -9.75
C GLY A 61 19.58 7.94 -8.31
N GLU A 62 18.60 8.74 -7.87
CA GLU A 62 18.49 9.18 -6.49
C GLU A 62 18.13 8.01 -5.56
N PRO A 63 18.43 8.11 -4.26
CA PRO A 63 18.07 7.08 -3.30
C PRO A 63 16.56 6.84 -3.26
N LEU A 64 16.15 5.57 -3.35
CA LEU A 64 14.76 5.16 -3.19
C LEU A 64 14.24 5.60 -1.81
N ASP A 65 13.16 6.38 -1.80
CA ASP A 65 12.38 6.73 -0.61
C ASP A 65 11.03 6.00 -0.59
N ALA A 66 10.19 6.26 0.42
CA ALA A 66 8.84 5.70 0.51
C ALA A 66 7.86 6.72 1.12
N ALA A 67 8.07 8.01 0.81
CA ALA A 67 7.39 9.10 1.50
C ALA A 67 5.89 9.19 1.16
N GLY A 68 5.52 9.03 -0.12
CA GLY A 68 4.14 8.94 -0.57
C GLY A 68 3.44 7.70 -0.02
N THR A 69 4.12 6.56 -0.04
CA THR A 69 3.65 5.32 0.60
C THR A 69 3.35 5.55 2.09
N ALA A 70 4.25 6.22 2.82
CA ALA A 70 4.07 6.51 4.24
C ALA A 70 2.90 7.46 4.52
N VAL A 71 2.74 8.52 3.70
CA VAL A 71 1.62 9.47 3.81
C VAL A 71 0.29 8.74 3.62
N LEU A 72 0.14 7.96 2.56
CA LEU A 72 -1.11 7.25 2.29
C LEU A 72 -1.49 6.29 3.41
N LEU A 73 -0.52 5.54 3.94
CA LEU A 73 -0.74 4.65 5.09
C LEU A 73 -1.16 5.44 6.35
N ALA A 74 -0.55 6.60 6.61
CA ALA A 74 -0.92 7.45 7.74
C ALA A 74 -2.35 7.99 7.64
N TYR A 75 -2.86 8.20 6.43
CA TYR A 75 -4.24 8.62 6.17
C TYR A 75 -5.24 7.44 6.06
N GLY A 76 -4.79 6.21 6.32
CA GLY A 76 -5.67 5.04 6.37
C GLY A 76 -5.87 4.32 5.04
N ALA A 77 -4.94 4.49 4.08
CA ALA A 77 -4.85 3.55 2.97
C ALA A 77 -4.69 2.13 3.53
N ASP A 78 -5.47 1.21 2.99
CA ASP A 78 -5.51 -0.18 3.41
C ASP A 78 -4.36 -0.94 2.71
N PRO A 79 -3.33 -1.38 3.46
CA PRO A 79 -2.20 -2.10 2.88
C PRO A 79 -2.57 -3.48 2.30
N GLU A 80 -3.77 -3.98 2.59
CA GLU A 80 -4.29 -5.26 2.11
C GLU A 80 -5.30 -5.10 0.98
N ARG A 81 -5.68 -3.87 0.60
CA ARG A 81 -6.61 -3.63 -0.50
C ARG A 81 -5.90 -3.87 -1.84
N SER A 82 -6.28 -4.95 -2.51
CA SER A 82 -5.82 -5.23 -3.87
C SER A 82 -6.40 -4.23 -4.89
N GLY A 83 -5.63 -3.99 -5.95
CA GLY A 83 -6.14 -3.36 -7.17
C GLY A 83 -7.26 -4.19 -7.83
N PRO A 84 -8.00 -3.64 -8.80
CA PRO A 84 -9.05 -4.35 -9.52
C PRO A 84 -8.60 -5.64 -10.21
N ASP A 85 -7.33 -5.72 -10.60
CA ASP A 85 -6.70 -6.91 -11.18
C ASP A 85 -6.34 -8.00 -10.15
N GLY A 86 -6.57 -7.73 -8.86
CA GLY A 86 -6.22 -8.61 -7.75
C GLY A 86 -4.80 -8.42 -7.22
N THR A 87 -4.01 -7.52 -7.81
CA THR A 87 -2.63 -7.26 -7.40
C THR A 87 -2.59 -6.72 -5.97
N ILE A 88 -1.80 -7.38 -5.12
CA ILE A 88 -1.66 -7.06 -3.69
C ILE A 88 -0.52 -6.04 -3.52
N PRO A 89 -0.71 -4.91 -2.80
CA PRO A 89 0.30 -3.86 -2.66
C PRO A 89 1.67 -4.35 -2.18
N ARG A 90 1.70 -5.29 -1.23
CA ARG A 90 2.96 -5.88 -0.72
C ARG A 90 3.73 -6.66 -1.78
N LEU A 91 3.02 -7.45 -2.59
CA LEU A 91 3.66 -8.23 -3.66
C LEU A 91 4.12 -7.30 -4.79
N PHE A 92 3.34 -6.26 -5.08
CA PHE A 92 3.72 -5.20 -6.01
C PHE A 92 5.03 -4.53 -5.58
N ALA A 93 5.12 -3.99 -4.36
CA ALA A 93 6.35 -3.41 -3.82
C ALA A 93 7.56 -4.38 -3.85
N PHE A 94 7.33 -5.66 -3.57
CA PHE A 94 8.38 -6.67 -3.64
C PHE A 94 8.93 -6.84 -5.06
N HIS A 95 8.07 -6.86 -6.09
CA HIS A 95 8.50 -6.99 -7.48
C HIS A 95 9.33 -5.81 -7.99
N TYR A 96 9.06 -4.60 -7.51
CA TYR A 96 9.88 -3.41 -7.78
C TYR A 96 11.20 -3.39 -6.98
N GLY A 97 11.43 -4.35 -6.08
CA GLY A 97 12.57 -4.29 -5.15
C GLY A 97 12.43 -3.17 -4.11
N HIS A 98 11.21 -2.67 -3.90
CA HIS A 98 10.92 -1.52 -3.06
C HIS A 98 10.85 -1.90 -1.57
N GLY A 99 12.00 -2.27 -1.01
CA GLY A 99 12.08 -2.83 0.34
C GLY A 99 11.59 -1.91 1.48
N LEU A 100 11.66 -0.58 1.31
CA LEU A 100 11.07 0.36 2.27
C LEU A 100 9.54 0.26 2.34
N ALA A 101 8.87 0.29 1.18
CA ALA A 101 7.42 0.12 1.09
C ALA A 101 6.98 -1.23 1.65
N VAL A 102 7.68 -2.33 1.32
CA VAL A 102 7.38 -3.67 1.88
C VAL A 102 7.35 -3.63 3.41
N ARG A 103 8.37 -3.05 4.05
CA ARG A 103 8.44 -2.94 5.52
C ARG A 103 7.32 -2.08 6.11
N LEU A 104 6.98 -0.96 5.45
CA LEU A 104 5.90 -0.08 5.91
C LEU A 104 4.54 -0.80 5.86
N LEU A 105 4.26 -1.49 4.76
CA LEU A 105 3.04 -2.29 4.58
C LEU A 105 2.93 -3.38 5.64
N GLU A 106 3.98 -4.19 5.82
CA GLU A 106 4.02 -5.25 6.83
C GLU A 106 3.83 -4.72 8.25
N ALA A 107 4.47 -3.60 8.58
CA ALA A 107 4.32 -2.98 9.89
C ALA A 107 2.90 -2.44 10.11
N HIS A 108 2.21 -1.95 9.07
CA HIS A 108 0.81 -1.53 9.18
C HIS A 108 -0.14 -2.73 9.32
N ILE A 109 0.06 -3.77 8.52
CA ILE A 109 -0.68 -5.04 8.59
C ILE A 109 -0.56 -5.64 10.00
N ALA A 110 0.66 -5.77 10.52
CA ALA A 110 0.91 -6.31 11.85
C ALA A 110 0.23 -5.49 12.96
N ARG A 111 0.15 -4.16 12.82
CA ARG A 111 -0.56 -3.29 13.79
C ARG A 111 -2.07 -3.46 13.72
N ARG A 112 -2.64 -3.63 12.52
CA ARG A 112 -4.07 -3.87 12.33
C ARG A 112 -4.50 -5.22 12.89
N HIS A 113 -3.70 -6.26 12.69
CA HIS A 113 -3.96 -7.61 13.22
C HIS A 113 -3.55 -7.77 14.68
N GLY A 114 -2.59 -6.97 15.17
CA GLY A 114 -2.02 -7.00 16.52
C GLY A 114 -2.93 -6.47 17.65
N GLY A 115 -4.18 -6.13 17.36
CA GLY A 115 -5.26 -6.05 18.36
C GLY A 115 -5.79 -7.42 18.79
N THR A 116 -5.44 -8.49 18.07
CA THR A 116 -5.73 -9.88 18.45
C THR A 116 -4.41 -10.60 18.65
N MET A 117 -3.87 -10.58 19.88
CA MET A 117 -2.94 -11.63 20.27
C MET A 117 -3.68 -12.96 20.11
N PRO A 118 -3.21 -13.92 19.29
CA PRO A 118 -3.70 -15.28 19.42
C PRO A 118 -3.44 -15.71 20.86
N ASN A 119 -4.47 -16.24 21.53
CA ASN A 119 -4.36 -16.74 22.90
C ASN A 119 -3.02 -17.48 23.05
N PRO A 120 -2.21 -17.20 24.10
CA PRO A 120 -1.03 -18.00 24.35
C PRO A 120 -1.48 -19.46 24.38
N CYS A 121 -0.73 -20.32 23.66
CA CYS A 121 -0.98 -21.75 23.62
C CYS A 121 -1.34 -22.24 25.02
N PRO A 122 -2.43 -23.01 25.21
CA PRO A 122 -2.74 -23.56 26.53
C PRO A 122 -1.51 -24.33 27.00
N GLU A 123 -1.00 -23.93 28.16
CA GLU A 123 0.14 -24.57 28.82
C GLU A 123 -0.15 -26.07 28.90
N LEU A 124 0.68 -26.87 28.22
CA LEU A 124 0.57 -28.32 28.25
C LEU A 124 0.70 -28.77 29.72
N PRO A 125 -0.29 -29.52 30.27
CA PRO A 125 -0.19 -30.00 31.63
C PRO A 125 1.07 -30.89 31.76
N PRO A 126 1.74 -30.88 32.93
CA PRO A 126 2.94 -31.67 33.14
C PRO A 126 2.64 -33.15 32.87
N ALA A 127 3.51 -33.80 32.11
CA ALA A 127 3.39 -35.22 31.81
C ALA A 127 3.36 -36.02 33.12
N GLU A 128 2.27 -36.77 33.35
CA GLU A 128 2.17 -37.66 34.48
C GLU A 128 3.27 -38.74 34.40
N PRO A 129 3.95 -39.06 35.52
CA PRO A 129 4.94 -40.11 35.54
C PRO A 129 4.27 -41.46 35.27
N ARG A 130 4.71 -42.14 34.21
CA ARG A 130 4.28 -43.51 33.92
C ARG A 130 4.75 -44.44 35.05
N MET A 131 3.80 -45.19 35.60
CA MET A 131 4.04 -46.34 36.48
C MET A 131 4.74 -47.48 35.75
#